data_AF-A8XNG7-F1
#
_entry.id   AF-A8XNG7-F1
#
_cell.length_a   1.000
_cell.length_b   1.000
_cell.length_c   1.000
_cell.angle_alpha   90.00
_cell.angle_beta   90.00
_cell.angle_gamma   90.00
#
_symmetry.space_group_name_H-M   'P 1'
#
loop_
_entity.id
_entity.type
_entity.pdbx_description
1 polymer ?
#
loop_
_entity_poly.entity_id
_entity_poly.type
_entity_poly.pdbx_seq_one_letter_code
_entity_poly.pdbx_strand_id
1 'polypeptide(L)'
;MKSVLIFLTFLCTTALAGTWTAWGAWADTCVNCPGATYRGRTRVCDRIEKEVCNCPLEAEWKEWADWSVCDKDCGFCGTHTRTRECDLIPSCPAVTCTGDDTEEEPCSDTDKVCIAPSVSCCGGYKKKVDITSKRFYCGLP
;
A
#
# COMPACT_ATOMS: atom_id res chain seq x y z
N MET A 1 27.52 69.53 6.42
CA MET A 1 27.54 70.09 5.06
C MET A 1 27.33 68.91 4.11
N LYS A 2 26.08 68.73 3.64
CA LYS A 2 25.62 68.91 2.24
C LYS A 2 26.19 67.79 1.33
N SER A 3 25.40 66.93 0.67
CA SER A 3 24.14 67.21 0.00
C SER A 3 23.25 65.97 -0.14
N VAL A 4 21.96 66.24 0.02
CA VAL A 4 20.80 65.45 -0.43
C VAL A 4 20.66 65.59 -1.94
N LEU A 5 20.29 64.52 -2.65
CA LEU A 5 19.58 64.61 -3.92
C LEU A 5 18.55 63.48 -4.00
N ILE A 6 17.30 63.86 -3.74
CA ILE A 6 16.07 63.12 -3.98
C ILE A 6 15.66 63.41 -5.43
N PHE A 7 15.34 62.37 -6.21
CA PHE A 7 14.43 62.45 -7.36
C PHE A 7 13.62 61.14 -7.36
N LEU A 8 12.41 61.18 -6.79
CA LEU A 8 11.14 61.25 -7.52
C LEU A 8 10.87 60.00 -8.37
N THR A 9 10.02 59.14 -7.81
CA THR A 9 8.96 58.37 -8.49
C THR A 9 8.96 58.39 -10.02
N PHE A 10 9.29 57.25 -10.61
CA PHE A 10 8.72 56.80 -11.88
C PHE A 10 8.12 55.42 -11.61
N LEU A 11 6.90 55.39 -11.07
CA LEU A 11 5.73 55.03 -11.86
C LEU A 11 6.05 53.92 -12.87
N CYS A 12 5.71 52.70 -12.46
CA CYS A 12 4.83 51.80 -13.20
C CYS A 12 4.57 52.28 -14.63
N THR A 13 5.56 52.05 -15.48
CA THR A 13 5.47 52.14 -16.93
C THR A 13 6.38 50.99 -17.34
N THR A 14 5.83 49.82 -17.60
CA THR A 14 5.21 49.57 -18.90
C THR A 14 4.19 48.44 -18.82
N ALA A 15 2.92 48.78 -19.07
CA ALA A 15 2.02 47.88 -19.77
C ALA A 15 2.53 47.78 -21.23
N LEU A 16 3.47 46.87 -21.48
CA LEU A 16 3.91 46.51 -22.83
C LEU A 16 3.55 45.04 -23.02
N ALA A 17 2.67 44.80 -24.00
CA ALA A 17 2.37 43.53 -24.65
C ALA A 17 2.67 42.29 -23.79
N GLY A 18 1.66 41.69 -23.16
CA GLY A 18 1.78 40.54 -22.27
C GLY A 18 2.88 39.56 -22.68
N THR A 19 4.07 39.77 -22.13
CA THR A 19 5.26 39.00 -22.46
C THR A 19 5.28 37.85 -21.47
N TRP A 20 5.30 36.63 -22.00
CA TRP A 20 5.35 35.44 -21.17
C TRP A 20 6.62 35.45 -20.33
N THR A 21 6.48 35.25 -19.01
CA THR A 21 7.64 35.00 -18.15
C THR A 21 8.27 33.65 -18.47
N ALA A 22 9.53 33.47 -18.06
CA ALA A 22 10.18 32.17 -18.12
C ALA A 22 9.35 31.12 -17.36
N TRP A 23 9.36 29.89 -17.85
CA TRP A 23 8.73 28.78 -17.15
C TRP A 23 9.30 28.63 -15.74
N GLY A 24 8.42 28.40 -14.76
CA GLY A 24 8.85 27.93 -13.45
C GLY A 24 9.56 26.56 -13.55
N ALA A 25 10.29 26.20 -12.49
CA ALA A 25 10.83 24.85 -12.37
C ALA A 25 9.69 23.83 -12.46
N TRP A 26 9.96 22.69 -13.07
CA TRP A 26 9.01 21.57 -12.99
C TRP A 26 8.87 21.13 -11.54
N ALA A 27 7.67 20.73 -11.14
CA ALA A 27 7.50 20.01 -9.88
C ALA A 27 8.43 18.79 -9.85
N ASP A 28 9.17 18.65 -8.75
CA ASP A 28 10.28 17.69 -8.66
C ASP A 28 9.81 16.24 -8.69
N THR A 29 8.55 15.95 -8.32
CA THR A 29 7.97 14.60 -8.36
C THR A 29 6.43 14.62 -8.46
N CYS A 30 5.81 13.51 -8.85
CA CYS A 30 4.34 13.33 -8.92
C CYS A 30 3.70 13.16 -7.52
N VAL A 31 4.47 13.30 -6.45
CA VAL A 31 4.13 12.93 -5.06
C VAL A 31 3.21 13.94 -4.37
N ASN A 32 3.12 15.17 -4.90
CA ASN A 32 2.34 16.23 -4.26
C ASN A 32 0.81 16.12 -4.47
N CYS A 33 0.33 15.06 -5.14
CA CYS A 33 -1.09 14.83 -5.36
C CYS A 33 -1.40 13.33 -5.36
N PRO A 34 -2.11 12.80 -4.35
CA PRO A 34 -2.67 11.46 -4.41
C PRO A 34 -3.57 11.33 -5.66
N GLY A 35 -3.24 10.41 -6.56
CA GLY A 35 -4.02 10.17 -7.80
C GLY A 35 -3.70 11.07 -9.00
N ALA A 36 -2.64 11.88 -8.96
CA ALA A 36 -2.22 12.64 -10.15
C ALA A 36 -1.44 11.77 -11.14
N THR A 37 -1.91 11.74 -12.39
CA THR A 37 -1.23 11.10 -13.54
C THR A 37 -0.32 12.07 -14.30
N TYR A 38 -0.09 13.28 -13.79
CA TYR A 38 0.72 14.30 -14.46
C TYR A 38 1.45 15.22 -13.48
N ARG A 39 2.65 15.67 -13.86
CA ARG A 39 3.37 16.80 -13.24
C ARG A 39 3.18 18.05 -14.10
N GLY A 40 3.29 19.23 -13.51
CA GLY A 40 3.10 20.48 -14.25
C GLY A 40 3.99 21.62 -13.80
N ARG A 41 4.07 22.65 -14.65
CA ARG A 41 4.71 23.94 -14.37
C ARG A 41 3.87 25.09 -14.92
N THR A 42 4.05 26.27 -14.35
CA THR A 42 3.30 27.49 -14.71
C THR A 42 4.24 28.65 -15.04
N ARG A 43 3.69 29.67 -15.70
CA ARG A 43 4.33 30.97 -15.95
C ARG A 43 3.31 32.07 -15.63
N VAL A 44 3.78 33.27 -15.31
CA VAL A 44 2.90 34.44 -15.18
C VAL A 44 2.34 34.80 -16.55
N CYS A 45 1.03 35.01 -16.59
CA CYS A 45 0.07 34.71 -17.68
C CYS A 45 -0.26 33.21 -17.73
N ASP A 46 -1.49 32.82 -17.38
CA ASP A 46 -1.92 31.50 -16.89
C ASP A 46 -1.88 30.33 -17.90
N ARG A 47 -0.70 29.93 -18.37
CA ARG A 47 -0.54 28.67 -19.11
C ARG A 47 0.10 27.60 -18.23
N ILE A 48 -0.62 26.50 -18.03
CA ILE A 48 -0.10 25.29 -17.39
C ILE A 48 0.41 24.35 -18.49
N GLU A 49 1.67 23.93 -18.37
CA GLU A 49 2.20 22.79 -19.12
C GLU A 49 2.11 21.54 -18.24
N LYS A 50 1.57 20.46 -18.80
CA LYS A 50 1.41 19.17 -18.12
C LYS A 50 2.22 18.11 -18.84
N GLU A 51 2.97 17.32 -18.07
CA GLU A 51 3.67 16.13 -18.54
C GLU A 51 3.01 14.92 -17.86
N VAL A 52 2.68 13.88 -18.64
CA VAL A 52 2.08 12.66 -18.11
C VAL A 52 3.15 11.91 -17.30
N CYS A 53 2.87 11.67 -16.03
CA CYS A 53 3.64 10.77 -15.19
C CYS A 53 3.28 9.34 -15.58
N ASN A 54 4.27 8.57 -16.06
CA ASN A 54 4.09 7.15 -16.33
C ASN A 54 4.22 6.35 -15.01
N CYS A 55 3.23 6.47 -14.14
CA CYS A 55 3.05 5.61 -12.97
C CYS A 55 1.94 4.60 -13.28
N PRO A 56 2.13 3.31 -13.01
CA PRO A 56 1.02 2.37 -13.04
C PRO A 56 -0.02 2.78 -12.00
N LEU A 57 -1.29 2.52 -12.32
CA LEU A 57 -2.43 2.88 -11.47
C LEU A 57 -2.46 2.07 -10.18
N GLU A 58 -1.91 0.85 -10.20
CA GLU A 58 -1.92 -0.10 -9.09
C GLU A 58 -0.51 -0.65 -8.87
N ALA A 59 -0.15 -0.89 -7.61
CA ALA A 59 1.07 -1.59 -7.25
C ALA A 59 0.81 -3.09 -7.30
N GLU A 60 1.83 -3.85 -7.68
CA GLU A 60 1.73 -5.30 -7.79
C GLU A 60 2.14 -5.96 -6.48
N TRP A 61 1.42 -7.00 -6.10
CA TRP A 61 1.84 -7.86 -5.00
C TRP A 61 2.98 -8.77 -5.48
N LYS A 62 4.03 -8.91 -4.66
CA LYS A 62 4.97 -10.02 -4.84
C LYS A 62 4.25 -11.36 -4.61
N GLU A 63 4.89 -12.43 -5.03
CA GLU A 63 4.42 -13.77 -4.70
C GLU A 63 4.28 -13.92 -3.18
N TRP A 64 3.25 -14.69 -2.78
CA TRP A 64 3.07 -15.05 -1.39
C TRP A 64 4.30 -15.80 -0.88
N ALA A 65 4.74 -15.47 0.34
CA ALA A 65 5.67 -16.32 1.05
C ALA A 65 5.04 -17.69 1.31
N ASP A 66 5.89 -18.67 1.55
CA ASP A 66 5.44 -19.98 2.00
C ASP A 66 4.62 -19.85 3.28
N TRP A 67 3.63 -20.73 3.42
CA TRP A 67 2.87 -20.84 4.66
C TRP A 67 3.79 -21.15 5.83
N SER A 68 3.54 -20.49 6.97
CA SER A 68 4.15 -20.82 8.24
C SER A 68 3.86 -22.27 8.61
N VAL A 69 4.68 -22.81 9.51
CA VAL A 69 4.29 -24.02 10.24
C VAL A 69 3.00 -23.73 11.01
N CYS A 70 2.17 -24.76 11.21
CA CYS A 70 0.97 -24.63 12.00
C CYS A 70 1.32 -24.27 13.44
N ASP A 71 0.60 -23.33 14.05
CA ASP A 71 0.79 -22.94 15.45
C ASP A 71 0.55 -24.09 16.43
N LYS A 72 -0.14 -25.14 15.98
CA LYS A 72 -0.33 -26.39 16.71
C LYS A 72 -0.02 -27.58 15.81
N ASP A 73 0.82 -28.46 16.33
CA ASP A 73 1.13 -29.75 15.73
C ASP A 73 0.13 -30.84 16.10
N CYS A 74 -1.05 -30.50 16.64
CA CYS A 74 -2.07 -31.47 17.02
C CYS A 74 -3.48 -30.90 16.91
N GLY A 75 -4.44 -31.78 16.65
CA GLY A 75 -5.85 -31.45 16.58
C GLY A 75 -6.23 -30.63 15.36
N PHE A 76 -7.49 -30.18 15.35
CA PHE A 76 -8.10 -29.42 14.25
C PHE A 76 -8.22 -27.93 14.63
N CYS A 77 -7.18 -27.43 15.29
CA CYS A 77 -7.17 -26.15 15.98
C CYS A 77 -5.91 -25.32 15.70
N GLY A 78 -5.03 -25.82 14.85
CA GLY A 78 -3.87 -25.08 14.38
C GLY A 78 -4.30 -24.10 13.30
N THR A 79 -3.52 -23.05 13.16
CA THR A 79 -3.62 -22.03 12.11
C THR A 79 -2.24 -21.89 11.51
N HIS A 80 -2.17 -21.61 10.22
CA HIS A 80 -0.94 -21.16 9.59
C HIS A 80 -1.18 -19.82 8.90
N THR A 81 -0.11 -19.06 8.76
CA THR A 81 -0.15 -17.72 8.20
C THR A 81 0.82 -17.62 7.04
N ARG A 82 0.49 -16.80 6.06
CA ARG A 82 1.43 -16.40 5.02
C ARG A 82 1.38 -14.90 4.83
N THR A 83 2.48 -14.35 4.37
CA THR A 83 2.61 -12.91 4.13
C THR A 83 3.09 -12.66 2.71
N ARG A 84 2.74 -11.51 2.15
CA ARG A 84 3.27 -11.03 0.87
C ARG A 84 3.72 -9.59 1.02
N GLU A 85 4.70 -9.21 0.22
CA GLU A 85 5.16 -7.83 0.17
C GLU A 85 4.54 -7.11 -1.02
N CYS A 86 4.20 -5.84 -0.82
CA CYS A 86 3.79 -4.98 -1.93
C CYS A 86 5.03 -4.47 -2.67
N ASP A 87 5.08 -4.64 -3.99
CA ASP A 87 6.16 -4.11 -4.81
C ASP A 87 5.92 -2.62 -5.09
N LEU A 88 6.54 -1.77 -4.26
CA LEU A 88 6.39 -0.33 -4.34
C LEU A 88 7.35 0.27 -5.37
N ILE A 89 6.81 1.12 -6.24
CA ILE A 89 7.61 1.84 -7.22
C ILE A 89 8.16 3.12 -6.58
N PRO A 90 9.49 3.30 -6.43
CA PRO A 90 10.06 4.44 -5.71
C PRO A 90 9.67 5.80 -6.28
N SER A 91 9.40 5.88 -7.59
CA SER A 91 8.95 7.11 -8.25
C SER A 91 7.46 7.42 -8.06
N CYS A 92 6.69 6.48 -7.51
CA CYS A 92 5.23 6.54 -7.38
C CYS A 92 4.79 6.12 -5.96
N PRO A 93 5.23 6.81 -4.89
CA PRO A 93 4.92 6.45 -3.50
C PRO A 93 3.43 6.55 -3.13
N ALA A 94 2.62 7.22 -3.96
CA ALA A 94 1.17 7.29 -3.80
C ALA A 94 0.45 6.01 -4.28
N VAL A 95 1.16 5.10 -4.98
CA VAL A 95 0.61 3.84 -5.49
C VAL A 95 0.90 2.76 -4.46
N THR A 96 -0.15 2.13 -3.95
CA THR A 96 -0.07 1.07 -2.93
C THR A 96 -0.89 -0.13 -3.36
N CYS A 97 -0.57 -1.31 -2.84
CA CYS A 97 -1.34 -2.51 -3.11
C CYS A 97 -2.68 -2.46 -2.37
N THR A 98 -3.73 -2.98 -3.00
CA THR A 98 -5.06 -3.10 -2.39
C THR A 98 -5.28 -4.53 -1.90
N GLY A 99 -5.79 -4.67 -0.67
CA GLY A 99 -6.01 -5.94 0.01
C GLY A 99 -5.01 -6.18 1.14
N ASP A 100 -5.14 -7.33 1.81
CA ASP A 100 -4.34 -7.67 2.98
C ASP A 100 -2.95 -8.19 2.58
N ASP A 101 -1.93 -7.83 3.37
CA ASP A 101 -0.56 -8.34 3.26
C ASP A 101 -0.36 -9.68 3.97
N THR A 102 -1.32 -10.07 4.81
CA THR A 102 -1.28 -11.28 5.64
C THR A 102 -2.56 -12.09 5.44
N GLU A 103 -2.42 -13.41 5.40
CA GLU A 103 -3.53 -14.37 5.29
C GLU A 103 -3.36 -15.48 6.33
N GLU A 104 -4.49 -15.93 6.91
CA GLU A 104 -4.54 -16.98 7.91
C GLU A 104 -5.54 -18.06 7.50
N GLU A 105 -5.12 -19.33 7.56
CA GLU A 105 -5.96 -20.48 7.25
C GLU A 105 -5.89 -21.56 8.36
N PRO A 106 -6.98 -22.31 8.58
CA PRO A 106 -6.98 -23.40 9.55
C PRO A 106 -6.17 -24.59 9.04
N CYS A 107 -5.31 -25.11 9.90
CA CYS A 107 -4.60 -26.35 9.66
C CYS A 107 -5.50 -27.57 9.92
N SER A 108 -5.45 -28.54 9.00
CA SER A 108 -6.12 -29.83 9.16
C SER A 108 -5.09 -30.94 9.37
N ASP A 109 -4.56 -31.10 10.60
CA ASP A 109 -3.77 -32.29 10.94
C ASP A 109 -4.71 -33.38 11.46
N THR A 110 -5.19 -34.22 10.53
CA THR A 110 -6.17 -35.28 10.82
C THR A 110 -5.60 -36.45 11.61
N ASP A 111 -4.27 -36.60 11.65
CA ASP A 111 -3.62 -37.79 12.20
C ASP A 111 -3.15 -37.59 13.64
N LYS A 112 -3.00 -36.34 14.11
CA LYS A 112 -2.49 -36.05 15.46
C LYS A 112 -3.57 -35.55 16.42
N VAL A 113 -3.74 -36.26 17.51
CA VAL A 113 -4.67 -35.90 18.60
C VAL A 113 -3.93 -35.15 19.70
N CYS A 114 -4.43 -33.99 20.10
CA CYS A 114 -3.91 -33.31 21.29
C CYS A 114 -4.23 -34.07 22.57
N ILE A 115 -3.25 -34.20 23.46
CA ILE A 115 -3.39 -34.80 24.80
C ILE A 115 -3.81 -33.70 25.78
N ALA A 116 -4.61 -34.05 26.80
CA ALA A 116 -5.00 -33.13 27.86
C ALA A 116 -3.77 -32.41 28.48
N PRO A 117 -3.86 -31.11 28.80
CA PRO A 117 -5.07 -30.26 28.82
C PRO A 117 -5.46 -29.64 27.47
N SER A 118 -4.70 -29.89 26.41
CA SER A 118 -4.91 -29.29 25.09
C SER A 118 -6.15 -29.87 24.39
N VAL A 119 -7.05 -29.00 23.90
CA VAL A 119 -8.25 -29.42 23.17
C VAL A 119 -7.93 -29.84 21.74
N SER A 120 -8.40 -31.02 21.31
CA SER A 120 -8.17 -31.50 19.94
C SER A 120 -9.17 -30.92 18.92
N CYS A 121 -10.31 -30.42 19.36
CA CYS A 121 -11.37 -29.85 18.51
C CYS A 121 -11.70 -28.42 18.93
N CYS A 122 -11.89 -27.55 17.95
CA CYS A 122 -12.18 -26.13 18.14
C CYS A 122 -13.69 -25.88 18.26
N GLY A 123 -14.06 -24.63 18.59
CA GLY A 123 -15.42 -24.24 18.98
C GLY A 123 -16.49 -24.76 18.02
N GLY A 124 -17.51 -25.42 18.56
CA GLY A 124 -18.61 -26.01 17.78
C GLY A 124 -18.39 -27.45 17.33
N TYR A 125 -17.17 -28.00 17.45
CA TYR A 125 -16.88 -29.38 17.08
C TYR A 125 -16.63 -30.28 18.30
N LYS A 126 -17.00 -31.56 18.18
CA LYS A 126 -16.75 -32.62 19.17
C LYS A 126 -15.85 -33.69 18.55
N LYS A 127 -14.98 -34.26 19.37
CA LYS A 127 -14.12 -35.38 18.98
C LYS A 127 -15.00 -36.60 18.72
N LYS A 128 -14.98 -37.10 17.49
CA LYS A 128 -15.65 -38.31 17.03
C LYS A 128 -14.61 -39.32 16.53
N VAL A 129 -14.98 -40.58 16.51
CA VAL A 129 -14.13 -41.68 16.06
C VAL A 129 -14.80 -42.34 14.88
N ASP A 130 -14.09 -42.40 13.76
CA ASP A 130 -14.47 -43.27 12.67
C ASP A 130 -13.83 -44.64 12.91
N ILE A 131 -14.68 -45.61 13.24
CA ILE A 131 -14.27 -46.99 13.56
C ILE A 131 -13.75 -47.70 12.31
N THR A 132 -14.23 -47.33 11.13
CA THR A 132 -13.87 -47.96 9.86
C THR A 132 -12.47 -47.54 9.43
N SER A 133 -12.20 -46.24 9.47
CA SER A 133 -10.88 -45.70 9.14
C SER A 133 -9.90 -45.68 10.31
N LYS A 134 -10.36 -46.05 11.53
CA LYS A 134 -9.59 -46.00 12.79
C LYS A 134 -8.98 -44.62 13.05
N ARG A 135 -9.69 -43.56 12.67
CA ARG A 135 -9.23 -42.17 12.78
C ARG A 135 -10.13 -41.35 13.70
N PHE A 136 -9.53 -40.35 14.33
CA PHE A 136 -10.28 -39.32 15.06
C PHE A 136 -10.60 -38.18 14.11
N TYR A 137 -11.77 -37.57 14.28
CA TYR A 137 -12.15 -36.37 13.53
C TYR A 137 -12.98 -35.44 14.40
N CYS A 138 -12.99 -34.15 14.06
CA CYS A 138 -13.83 -33.16 14.71
C CYS A 138 -15.11 -32.97 13.90
N GLY A 139 -16.24 -33.42 14.44
CA GLY A 139 -17.55 -33.28 13.81
C GLY A 139 -18.44 -32.30 14.57
N LEU A 140 -19.41 -31.69 13.88
CA LEU A 140 -20.50 -30.97 14.55
C LEU A 140 -21.19 -31.89 15.57
N PRO A 141 -21.73 -31.36 16.69
CA PRO A 141 -22.40 -32.16 17.72
C PRO A 141 -23.34 -33.22 17.12
#